data_AF-A0A1Q4YK55-F1
#
_entry.id   AF-A0A1Q4YK55-F1
#
_cell.length_a   1.000
_cell.length_b   1.000
_cell.length_c   1.000
_cell.angle_alpha   90.00
_cell.angle_beta   90.00
_cell.angle_gamma   90.00
#
_symmetry.space_group_name_H-M   'P 1'
#
loop_
_entity.id
_entity.type
_entity.pdbx_description
1 polymer ?
#
loop_
_entity_poly.entity_id
_entity_poly.type
_entity_poly.pdbx_seq_one_letter_code
_entity_poly.pdbx_strand_id
1 'polypeptide(L)' 'MYGDTWVRGVDLVAVERAASLRGVCPELRDVEVLHAIRVMTKQGASEKAIAKRLGLSAKTVMRRRADMGLMT' A
#
# COMPACT_ATOMS: atom_id res chain seq x y z
N MET A 1 12.91 19.18 10.97
CA MET A 1 13.21 18.86 9.56
C MET A 1 11.95 18.31 8.93
N TYR A 2 11.25 19.09 8.11
CA TYR A 2 10.17 18.55 7.27
C TYR A 2 10.83 17.91 6.07
N GLY A 3 11.12 16.61 6.16
CA GLY A 3 11.40 15.83 4.96
C GLY A 3 10.16 15.85 4.10
N ASP A 4 10.30 16.16 2.82
CA ASP A 4 9.18 16.22 1.89
C ASP A 4 8.34 14.93 2.00
N THR A 5 7.12 15.07 2.50
CA THR A 5 6.15 13.97 2.62
C THR A 5 5.67 13.49 1.25
N TRP A 6 6.02 14.25 0.20
CA TRP A 6 5.71 13.98 -1.19
C TRP A 6 6.98 13.58 -1.93
N VAL A 7 7.06 12.33 -2.37
CA VAL A 7 8.20 11.84 -3.18
C VAL A 7 7.69 11.47 -4.57
N ARG A 8 8.21 12.13 -5.60
CA ARG A 8 7.80 11.93 -7.01
C ARG A 8 6.27 12.05 -7.19
N GLY A 9 5.66 12.97 -6.45
CA GLY A 9 4.22 13.19 -6.48
C GLY A 9 3.40 12.15 -5.73
N VAL A 10 3.99 11.28 -4.90
CA VAL A 10 3.32 10.29 -4.04
C VAL A 10 3.30 10.81 -2.60
N ASP A 11 2.13 10.82 -1.95
CA ASP A 11 2.02 11.15 -0.52
C ASP A 11 2.41 9.93 0.31
N LEU A 12 3.63 9.95 0.86
CA LEU A 12 4.14 8.86 1.68
C LEU A 12 3.43 8.75 3.03
N VAL A 13 2.80 9.83 3.53
CA VAL A 13 2.01 9.80 4.77
C VAL A 13 0.72 9.06 4.54
N ALA A 14 0.06 9.27 3.39
CA ALA A 14 -1.12 8.51 3.03
C ALA A 14 -0.80 7.01 2.91
N VAL A 15 0.33 6.68 2.27
CA VAL A 15 0.83 5.30 2.16
C VAL A 15 1.10 4.68 3.54
N GLU A 16 1.82 5.37 4.42
CA GLU A 16 2.12 4.90 5.78
C GLU A 16 0.84 4.71 6.61
N ARG A 17 -0.10 5.67 6.55
CA ARG A 17 -1.40 5.55 7.24
C ARG A 17 -2.21 4.37 6.74
N ALA A 18 -2.21 4.13 5.43
CA ALA A 18 -2.86 2.95 4.86
C ALA A 18 -2.18 1.66 5.33
N ALA A 19 -0.84 1.62 5.31
CA ALA A 19 -0.03 0.47 5.69
C ALA A 19 -0.09 0.15 7.19
N SER A 20 -0.28 1.14 8.04
CA SER A 20 -0.38 0.98 9.50
C SER A 20 -1.54 0.08 9.95
N LEU A 21 -2.49 -0.23 9.05
CA LEU A 21 -3.71 -1.00 9.33
C LEU A 21 -4.59 -0.40 10.45
N ARG A 22 -4.38 0.87 10.81
CA ARG A 22 -5.09 1.57 11.90
C ARG A 22 -5.95 2.72 11.37
N GLY A 23 -7.07 2.98 12.05
CA GLY A 23 -7.96 4.10 11.71
C GLY A 23 -8.62 3.98 10.33
N VAL A 24 -9.13 5.09 9.81
CA VAL A 24 -9.73 5.16 8.46
C VAL A 24 -8.62 5.08 7.41
N CYS A 25 -8.82 4.27 6.37
CA CYS A 25 -7.89 4.24 5.24
C CYS A 25 -8.03 5.56 4.48
N PRO A 26 -6.94 6.32 4.25
CA PRO A 26 -7.02 7.52 3.42
C PRO A 26 -7.37 7.15 1.98
N GLU A 27 -7.91 8.12 1.23
CA GLU A 27 -8.05 7.98 -0.21
C GLU A 27 -6.65 7.97 -0.85
N LEU A 28 -6.40 6.95 -1.67
CA LEU A 28 -5.11 6.73 -2.33
C LEU A 28 -5.31 6.73 -3.83
N ARG A 29 -4.40 7.37 -4.56
CA ARG A 29 -4.26 7.24 -6.01
C ARG A 29 -3.60 5.91 -6.36
N ASP A 30 -3.73 5.48 -7.61
CA ASP A 30 -3.17 4.19 -8.04
C ASP A 30 -1.68 4.01 -7.72
N VAL A 31 -0.88 5.06 -7.88
CA VAL A 31 0.55 5.06 -7.55
C VAL A 31 0.79 4.84 -6.05
N GLU A 32 -0.02 5.46 -5.19
CA GLU A 32 0.06 5.32 -3.74
C GLU A 32 -0.43 3.94 -3.29
N VAL A 33 -1.44 3.39 -3.95
CA VAL A 33 -1.93 2.02 -3.70
C VAL A 33 -0.82 1.01 -3.97
N LEU A 34 -0.05 1.16 -5.06
CA LEU A 34 1.09 0.28 -5.34
C LEU A 34 2.17 0.38 -4.27
N HIS A 35 2.50 1.59 -3.82
CA HIS A 35 3.42 1.81 -2.72
C HIS A 35 2.91 1.20 -1.41
N ALA A 36 1.63 1.35 -1.09
CA ALA A 36 1.01 0.75 0.09
C ALA A 36 1.07 -0.77 0.06
N ILE A 37 0.71 -1.39 -1.08
CA ILE A 37 0.84 -2.86 -1.26
C ILE A 37 2.28 -3.31 -1.00
N ARG A 38 3.28 -2.60 -1.54
CA ARG A 38 4.69 -2.91 -1.34
C ARG A 38 5.10 -2.82 0.13
N VAL A 39 4.73 -1.74 0.82
CA VAL A 39 5.06 -1.54 2.24
C VAL A 39 4.39 -2.62 3.11
N MET A 40 3.09 -2.87 2.93
CA MET A 40 2.35 -3.86 3.69
C MET A 40 2.87 -5.29 3.45
N THR A 41 3.29 -5.60 2.22
CA THR A 41 3.89 -6.90 1.89
C THR A 41 5.22 -7.08 2.61
N LYS A 42 6.07 -6.06 2.64
CA LYS A 42 7.32 -6.09 3.42
C LYS A 42 7.10 -6.24 4.93
N GLN A 43 5.97 -5.76 5.44
CA GLN A 43 5.54 -5.94 6.83
C GLN A 43 4.92 -7.33 7.10
N GLY A 44 4.86 -8.22 6.10
CA GLY A 44 4.30 -9.56 6.24
C GLY A 44 2.77 -9.62 6.21
N ALA A 45 2.09 -8.54 5.80
CA ALA A 45 0.63 -8.57 5.70
C ALA A 45 0.18 -9.57 4.61
N SER A 46 -0.88 -10.33 4.88
CA SER A 46 -1.46 -11.24 3.89
C SER A 46 -2.22 -10.48 2.81
N GLU A 47 -2.37 -11.09 1.64
CA GLU A 47 -3.11 -10.51 0.51
C GLU A 47 -4.54 -10.15 0.89
N LYS A 48 -5.19 -11.00 1.70
CA LYS A 48 -6.55 -10.75 2.20
C LYS A 48 -6.61 -9.51 3.10
N ALA A 49 -5.60 -9.31 3.97
CA ALA A 49 -5.55 -8.14 4.85
C ALA A 49 -5.34 -6.85 4.05
N ILE A 50 -4.41 -6.88 3.08
CA ILE A 50 -4.14 -5.75 2.18
C ILE A 50 -5.38 -5.43 1.34
N ALA A 51 -6.01 -6.45 0.76
CA ALA A 51 -7.21 -6.31 -0.06
C ALA A 51 -8.35 -5.66 0.72
N LYS A 52 -8.63 -6.17 1.93
CA LYS A 52 -9.66 -5.60 2.82
C LYS A 52 -9.34 -4.16 3.19
N ARG A 53 -8.08 -3.84 3.45
CA ARG A 53 -7.66 -2.49 3.86
C ARG A 53 -7.81 -1.48 2.73
N LEU A 54 -7.38 -1.83 1.53
CA LEU A 54 -7.31 -0.93 0.37
C LEU A 54 -8.58 -0.96 -0.49
N GLY A 55 -9.61 -1.73 -0.10
CA GLY A 55 -10.83 -1.87 -0.89
C GLY A 55 -10.64 -2.61 -2.22
N LEU A 56 -9.64 -3.48 -2.31
CA LEU A 56 -9.30 -4.24 -3.51
C LEU A 56 -9.72 -5.71 -3.38
N SER A 57 -9.67 -6.44 -4.49
CA SER A 57 -9.74 -7.91 -4.46
C SER A 57 -8.37 -8.51 -4.11
N ALA A 58 -8.35 -9.65 -3.42
CA ALA A 58 -7.11 -10.38 -3.15
C ALA A 58 -6.36 -10.77 -4.45
N LYS A 59 -7.11 -11.11 -5.51
CA LYS A 59 -6.55 -11.40 -6.84
C LYS A 59 -5.82 -10.18 -7.43
N THR A 60 -6.36 -8.98 -7.23
CA THR A 60 -5.71 -7.73 -7.66
C THR A 60 -4.40 -7.51 -6.89
N VAL A 61 -4.39 -7.76 -5.58
CA VAL A 61 -3.18 -7.64 -4.74
C VAL A 61 -2.12 -8.66 -5.17
N MET A 62 -2.50 -9.92 -5.34
CA MET A 62 -1.62 -10.99 -5.81
C MET A 62 -0.96 -10.65 -7.16
N ARG A 63 -1.76 -10.20 -8.14
CA ARG A 63 -1.23 -9.79 -9.46
C ARG A 63 -0.24 -8.63 -9.32
N ARG A 64 -0.61 -7.58 -8.57
CA ARG A 64 0.27 -6.42 -8.35
C ARG A 64 1.57 -6.80 -7.62
N ARG A 65 1.52 -7.76 -6.69
CA ARG A 65 2.73 -8.31 -6.05
C ARG A 65 3.64 -9.00 -7.06
N ALA A 66 3.07 -9.85 -7.91
CA ALA A 66 3.81 -10.53 -8.96
C ALA A 66 4.46 -9.52 -9.94
N ASP A 67 3.71 -8.51 -10.38
CA ASP A 67 4.21 -7.43 -11.25
C ASP A 67 5.36 -6.64 -10.61
N MET A 68 5.37 -6.54 -9.27
CA MET A 68 6.43 -5.89 -8.49
C MET A 68 7.59 -6.82 -8.11
N GLY A 69 7.53 -8.11 -8.46
CA GLY A 69 8.52 -9.11 -8.04
C GLY A 69 8.50 -9.43 -6.53
N LEU A 70 7.39 -9.11 -5.85
CA LEU A 70 7.20 -9.36 -4.42
C LEU A 70 6.55 -10.74 -4.22
N MET A 71 7.22 -11.79 -4.69
CA MET A 71 6.81 -13.18 -4.41
C MET A 71 7.22 -13.51 -2.97
N THR A 72 6.24 -13.54 -2.06
CA THR A 72 6.39 -13.99 -0.67
C THR A 72 5.29 -14.98 -0.37
#